data_AF-Q533U6-F1
#
_entry.id   AF-Q533U6-F1
#
_cell.length_a   1.000
_cell.length_b   1.000
_cell.length_c   1.000
_cell.angle_alpha   90.00
_cell.angle_beta   90.00
_cell.angle_gamma   90.00
#
_symmetry.space_group_name_H-M   'P 1'
#
loop_
_entity.id
_entity.type
_entity.pdbx_description
1 polymer ?
#
loop_
_entity_poly.entity_id
_entity_poly.type
_entity_poly.pdbx_seq_one_letter_code
_entity_poly.pdbx_strand_id
1 'polypeptide(L)'
;EFCVMSGTSSHPKPDLENRIAELGGYIVQNPGRDTYCVIAGSENIRVKNIISSDKHDVVKPEWLLECFRTRSCVPWQPRFMIHMCPSTKQHFAQEYDQYGDSYFVDTDVHQLKEVFSGIKNAGEQTPGEMSPVITDLEHRYSWASAPLSMFR
;
A
#
# COMPACT_ATOMS: atom_id res chain seq x y z
N GLU A 1 5.52 2.68 -20.36
CA GLU A 1 6.68 3.50 -19.90
C GLU A 1 6.60 3.68 -18.39
N PHE A 2 7.72 3.92 -17.69
CA PHE A 2 7.77 4.15 -16.25
C PHE A 2 8.37 5.51 -15.94
N CYS A 3 7.85 6.19 -14.93
CA CYS A 3 8.44 7.44 -14.43
C CYS A 3 8.93 7.25 -13.00
N VAL A 4 10.24 7.26 -12.78
CA VAL A 4 10.82 7.16 -11.43
C VAL A 4 11.03 8.57 -10.87
N MET A 5 10.23 8.93 -9.87
CA MET A 5 10.29 10.24 -9.20
C MET A 5 11.29 10.22 -8.04
N SER A 6 11.33 9.14 -7.27
CA SER A 6 12.23 8.97 -6.14
C SER A 6 12.53 7.49 -5.88
N GLY A 7 13.74 7.20 -5.42
CA GLY A 7 14.13 5.89 -4.91
C GLY A 7 14.03 5.80 -3.38
N THR A 8 14.44 4.67 -2.82
CA THR A 8 14.64 4.49 -1.37
C THR A 8 16.10 4.75 -0.99
N SER A 9 16.42 4.74 0.30
CA SER A 9 17.81 4.85 0.78
C SER A 9 18.69 3.72 0.26
N SER A 10 18.15 2.50 0.20
CA SER A 10 18.86 1.31 -0.28
C SER A 10 18.85 1.17 -1.81
N HIS A 11 17.86 1.76 -2.49
CA HIS A 11 17.70 1.68 -3.94
C HIS A 11 17.46 3.07 -4.52
N PRO A 12 18.54 3.83 -4.82
CA PRO A 12 18.42 5.18 -5.32
C PRO A 12 17.75 5.20 -6.71
N LYS A 13 17.21 6.36 -7.08
CA LYS A 13 16.46 6.55 -8.34
C LYS A 13 17.18 6.00 -9.58
N PRO A 14 18.48 6.31 -9.82
CA PRO A 14 19.17 5.84 -11.02
C PRO A 14 19.26 4.30 -11.09
N ASP A 15 19.43 3.63 -9.95
CA ASP A 15 19.53 2.16 -9.90
C ASP A 15 18.21 1.50 -10.27
N LEU A 16 17.08 2.08 -9.82
CA LEU A 16 15.75 1.63 -10.21
C LEU A 16 15.51 1.84 -11.71
N GLU A 17 15.86 3.02 -12.25
CA GLU A 17 15.74 3.31 -13.69
C GLU A 17 16.57 2.34 -14.54
N ASN A 18 17.81 2.08 -14.15
CA ASN A 18 18.71 1.15 -14.83
C ASN A 18 18.14 -0.28 -14.84
N ARG A 19 17.69 -0.78 -13.69
CA ARG A 19 17.11 -2.13 -13.61
C ARG A 19 15.82 -2.29 -14.42
N ILE A 20 14.97 -1.27 -14.47
CA ILE A 20 13.78 -1.28 -15.33
C ILE A 20 14.22 -1.40 -16.80
N ALA A 21 15.23 -0.63 -17.22
CA ALA A 21 15.74 -0.67 -18.58
C ALA A 21 16.38 -2.02 -18.94
N GLU A 22 17.12 -2.64 -18.01
CA GLU A 22 17.69 -3.99 -18.17
C GLU A 22 16.61 -5.06 -18.44
N LEU A 23 15.40 -4.86 -17.91
CA LEU A 23 14.24 -5.73 -18.13
C LEU A 23 13.36 -5.28 -19.31
N GLY A 24 13.87 -4.38 -20.16
CA GLY A 24 13.19 -3.91 -21.37
C GLY A 24 12.12 -2.84 -21.12
N GLY A 25 12.05 -2.27 -19.93
CA GLY A 25 11.17 -1.14 -19.62
C GLY A 25 11.70 0.17 -20.20
N TYR A 26 10.78 1.07 -20.54
CA TYR A 26 11.12 2.41 -21.04
C TYR A 26 10.95 3.45 -19.95
N ILE A 27 11.97 4.28 -19.71
CA ILE A 27 11.98 5.31 -18.66
C ILE A 27 11.65 6.69 -19.23
N VAL A 28 10.78 7.42 -18.54
CA VAL A 28 10.46 8.83 -18.82
C VAL A 28 10.66 9.70 -17.58
N GLN A 29 11.09 10.94 -17.78
CA GLN A 29 11.35 11.87 -16.67
C GLN A 29 10.11 12.64 -16.18
N ASN A 30 9.06 12.68 -16.99
CA ASN A 30 7.76 13.24 -16.65
C ASN A 30 6.66 12.29 -17.17
N PRO A 31 5.63 11.99 -16.35
CA PRO A 31 4.59 11.07 -16.75
C PRO A 31 3.70 11.66 -17.85
N GLY A 32 3.52 10.90 -18.92
CA GLY A 32 2.63 11.18 -20.05
C GLY A 32 1.36 10.32 -20.02
N ARG A 33 0.64 10.27 -21.14
CA ARG A 33 -0.58 9.43 -21.26
C ARG A 33 -0.28 7.94 -21.26
N ASP A 34 0.87 7.56 -21.81
CA ASP A 34 1.30 6.15 -21.97
C ASP A 34 2.23 5.68 -20.84
N THR A 35 2.41 6.52 -19.82
CA THR A 35 3.13 6.15 -18.61
C THR A 35 2.28 5.21 -17.78
N TYR A 36 2.76 3.98 -17.62
CA TYR A 36 2.09 2.89 -16.93
C TYR A 36 1.92 3.19 -15.44
N CYS A 37 2.99 3.61 -14.78
CA CYS A 37 2.92 4.10 -13.40
C CYS A 37 4.10 5.01 -13.06
N VAL A 38 3.93 5.73 -11.95
CA VAL A 38 4.96 6.56 -11.32
C VAL A 38 5.52 5.81 -10.11
N ILE A 39 6.84 5.74 -9.98
CA ILE A 39 7.51 5.09 -8.86
C ILE A 39 8.04 6.15 -7.90
N ALA A 40 7.72 6.01 -6.61
CA ALA A 40 8.13 6.97 -5.58
C ALA A 40 8.51 6.29 -4.26
N GLY A 41 9.80 6.29 -3.92
CA GLY A 41 10.30 5.80 -2.63
C GLY A 41 10.30 6.82 -1.49
N SER A 42 10.04 8.09 -1.79
CA SER A 42 9.94 9.15 -0.81
C SER A 42 8.94 10.22 -1.22
N GLU A 43 8.27 10.81 -0.22
CA GLU A 43 7.41 11.97 -0.45
C GLU A 43 8.25 13.19 -0.81
N ASN A 44 7.94 13.79 -1.96
CA ASN A 44 8.49 15.08 -2.36
C ASN A 44 7.41 15.90 -3.09
N ILE A 45 7.70 17.18 -3.34
CA ILE A 45 6.74 18.11 -3.95
C ILE A 45 6.26 17.60 -5.32
N ARG A 46 7.14 16.99 -6.12
CA ARG A 46 6.76 16.46 -7.44
C ARG A 46 5.76 15.30 -7.29
N VAL A 47 6.02 14.38 -6.36
CA VAL A 47 5.12 13.26 -6.06
C VAL A 47 3.76 13.79 -5.58
N LYS A 48 3.75 14.76 -4.66
CA LYS A 48 2.49 15.39 -4.19
C LYS A 48 1.70 16.03 -5.33
N ASN A 49 2.37 16.69 -6.27
CA ASN A 49 1.72 17.28 -7.44
C ASN A 49 1.12 16.22 -8.38
N ILE A 50 1.82 15.10 -8.60
CA ILE A 50 1.27 13.98 -9.37
C ILE A 50 0.03 13.40 -8.70
N ILE A 51 0.11 13.13 -7.39
CA ILE A 51 -1.01 12.64 -6.59
C ILE A 51 -2.21 13.59 -6.71
N SER A 52 -1.99 14.91 -6.55
CA SER A 52 -3.07 15.90 -6.67
C SER A 52 -3.70 15.98 -8.06
N SER A 53 -2.99 15.55 -9.10
CA SER A 53 -3.52 15.54 -10.46
C SER A 53 -4.50 14.39 -10.71
N ASP A 54 -4.44 13.35 -9.87
CA ASP A 54 -5.31 12.16 -9.89
C ASP A 54 -5.38 11.44 -11.26
N LYS A 55 -4.30 11.53 -12.04
CA LYS A 55 -4.21 10.96 -13.40
C LYS A 55 -3.39 9.69 -13.51
N HIS A 56 -2.50 9.46 -12.54
CA HIS A 56 -1.52 8.37 -12.59
C HIS A 56 -1.53 7.59 -11.28
N ASP A 57 -1.29 6.29 -11.40
CA ASP A 57 -1.00 5.44 -10.27
C ASP A 57 0.42 5.71 -9.77
N VAL A 58 0.56 5.88 -8.46
CA VAL A 58 1.86 6.07 -7.79
C VAL A 58 2.12 4.84 -6.93
N VAL A 59 3.21 4.14 -7.26
CA VAL A 59 3.56 2.82 -6.72
C VAL A 59 4.86 2.92 -5.94
N LYS A 60 4.94 2.18 -4.83
CA LYS A 60 6.16 2.10 -4.02
C LYS A 60 7.24 1.28 -4.75
N PRO A 61 8.55 1.57 -4.56
CA PRO A 61 9.63 0.83 -5.20
C PRO A 61 9.66 -0.66 -4.86
N GLU A 62 9.12 -1.07 -3.72
CA GLU A 62 9.05 -2.47 -3.28
C GLU A 62 8.36 -3.38 -4.31
N TRP A 63 7.38 -2.85 -5.05
CA TRP A 63 6.76 -3.59 -6.15
C TRP A 63 7.77 -3.94 -7.25
N LEU A 64 8.60 -2.97 -7.66
CA LEU A 64 9.65 -3.23 -8.63
C LEU A 64 10.68 -4.22 -8.11
N LEU A 65 11.08 -4.09 -6.84
CA LEU A 65 12.03 -5.01 -6.23
C LEU A 65 11.49 -6.45 -6.26
N GLU A 66 10.20 -6.63 -6.02
CA GLU A 66 9.54 -7.92 -6.14
C GLU A 66 9.53 -8.42 -7.59
N CYS A 67 9.15 -7.57 -8.56
CA CYS A 67 9.22 -7.90 -9.98
C CYS A 67 10.64 -8.29 -10.44
N PHE A 68 11.67 -7.60 -9.94
CA PHE A 68 13.07 -7.90 -10.24
C PHE A 68 13.49 -9.25 -9.66
N ARG A 69 13.04 -9.54 -8.44
CA ARG A 69 13.32 -10.79 -7.74
C ARG A 69 12.63 -11.99 -8.41
N THR A 70 11.36 -11.84 -8.77
CA THR A 70 10.57 -12.91 -9.41
C THR A 70 10.81 -13.02 -10.91
N ARG A 71 11.49 -12.03 -11.51
CA ARG A 71 11.67 -11.90 -12.96
C ARG A 71 10.32 -11.93 -13.71
N SER A 72 9.28 -11.39 -13.09
CA SER A 72 7.92 -11.37 -13.63
C SER A 72 7.21 -10.05 -13.30
N CYS A 73 6.20 -9.69 -14.09
CA CYS A 73 5.34 -8.55 -13.76
C CYS A 73 4.36 -8.99 -12.66
N VAL A 74 4.68 -8.68 -11.42
CA VAL A 74 3.85 -9.05 -10.26
C VAL A 74 2.56 -8.23 -10.29
N PRO A 75 1.38 -8.85 -10.13
CA PRO A 75 0.12 -8.13 -10.03
C PRO A 75 0.18 -7.08 -8.93
N TRP A 76 -0.41 -5.91 -9.19
CA TRP A 76 -0.51 -4.88 -8.15
C TRP A 76 -1.34 -5.36 -6.97
N GLN A 77 -0.94 -4.89 -5.79
CA GLN A 77 -1.61 -5.16 -4.52
C GLN A 77 -1.70 -3.85 -3.75
N PRO A 78 -2.72 -3.64 -2.90
CA PRO A 78 -2.91 -2.38 -2.19
C PRO A 78 -1.66 -1.95 -1.40
N ARG A 79 -0.92 -2.90 -0.83
CA ARG A 79 0.33 -2.66 -0.10
C ARG A 79 1.41 -1.91 -0.89
N PHE A 80 1.40 -2.05 -2.21
CA PHE A 80 2.33 -1.38 -3.12
C PHE A 80 1.85 -0.01 -3.56
N MET A 81 0.60 0.36 -3.31
CA MET A 81 0.02 1.60 -3.79
C MET A 81 0.28 2.74 -2.80
N ILE A 82 0.78 3.86 -3.32
CA ILE A 82 0.81 5.15 -2.60
C ILE A 82 -0.43 5.95 -2.98
N HIS A 83 -0.77 5.91 -4.26
CA HIS A 83 -1.94 6.57 -4.81
C HIS A 83 -2.47 5.77 -6.00
N MET A 84 -3.79 5.70 -6.10
CA MET A 84 -4.48 5.07 -7.22
C MET A 84 -5.33 6.12 -7.92
N CYS A 85 -5.19 6.24 -9.23
CA CYS A 85 -6.10 7.03 -10.04
C CYS A 85 -7.53 6.45 -9.97
N PRO A 86 -8.57 7.20 -10.38
CA PRO A 86 -9.96 6.82 -10.13
C PRO A 86 -10.35 5.45 -10.70
N SER A 87 -9.88 5.10 -11.89
CA SER A 87 -10.17 3.81 -12.52
C SER A 87 -9.54 2.65 -11.75
N THR A 88 -8.26 2.78 -11.40
CA THR A 88 -7.54 1.76 -10.63
C THR A 88 -8.16 1.62 -9.24
N LYS A 89 -8.47 2.75 -8.58
CA LYS A 89 -9.14 2.75 -7.28
C LYS A 89 -10.50 2.04 -7.32
N GLN A 90 -11.31 2.30 -8.36
CA GLN A 90 -12.60 1.63 -8.53
C GLN A 90 -12.45 0.13 -8.74
N HIS A 91 -11.44 -0.30 -9.50
CA HIS A 91 -11.15 -1.72 -9.69
C HIS A 91 -10.73 -2.37 -8.37
N PHE A 92 -9.78 -1.78 -7.64
CA PHE A 92 -9.33 -2.29 -6.35
C PHE A 92 -10.44 -2.35 -5.30
N ALA A 93 -11.35 -1.37 -5.29
CA ALA A 93 -12.47 -1.33 -4.35
C ALA A 93 -13.49 -2.49 -4.53
N GLN A 94 -13.42 -3.23 -5.64
CA GLN A 94 -14.23 -4.43 -5.84
C GLN A 94 -13.65 -5.65 -5.11
N GLU A 95 -12.33 -5.68 -4.90
CA GLU A 95 -11.60 -6.85 -4.41
C GLU A 95 -11.02 -6.67 -3.00
N TYR A 96 -10.79 -5.41 -2.60
CA TYR A 96 -10.14 -5.04 -1.35
C TYR A 96 -10.91 -3.98 -0.58
N ASP A 97 -10.74 -3.99 0.73
CA ASP A 97 -11.18 -2.91 1.59
C ASP A 97 -10.29 -1.66 1.44
N GLN A 98 -10.67 -0.58 2.14
CA GLN A 98 -9.96 0.69 2.07
C GLN A 98 -8.52 0.64 2.62
N TYR A 99 -8.17 -0.41 3.38
CA TYR A 99 -6.86 -0.61 4.01
C TYR A 99 -6.01 -1.67 3.29
N GLY A 100 -6.61 -2.45 2.39
CA GLY A 100 -5.97 -3.44 1.56
C GLY A 100 -6.20 -4.90 1.95
N ASP A 101 -7.16 -5.18 2.83
CA ASP A 101 -7.57 -6.56 3.14
C ASP A 101 -8.53 -7.08 2.05
N SER A 102 -8.38 -8.35 1.65
CA SER A 102 -9.16 -8.89 0.54
C SER A 102 -10.56 -9.32 0.98
N TYR A 103 -11.59 -9.05 0.16
CA TYR A 103 -12.94 -9.56 0.41
C TYR A 103 -13.12 -11.04 0.05
N PHE A 104 -12.26 -11.59 -0.80
CA PHE A 104 -12.45 -12.91 -1.41
C PHE A 104 -11.37 -13.93 -1.06
N VAL A 105 -10.30 -13.50 -0.40
CA VAL A 105 -9.16 -14.35 -0.05
C VAL A 105 -8.90 -14.25 1.43
N ASP A 106 -8.82 -15.39 2.11
CA ASP A 106 -8.50 -15.44 3.53
C ASP A 106 -7.12 -14.80 3.79
N THR A 107 -7.08 -13.96 4.81
CA THR A 107 -5.87 -13.26 5.25
C THR A 107 -4.99 -14.17 6.11
N ASP A 108 -3.67 -14.00 6.03
CA ASP A 108 -2.72 -14.61 6.95
C ASP A 108 -2.13 -13.59 7.95
N VAL A 109 -1.39 -14.10 8.94
CA VAL A 109 -0.78 -13.25 9.99
C VAL A 109 0.17 -12.20 9.42
N HIS A 110 0.87 -12.50 8.32
CA HIS A 110 1.80 -11.57 7.69
C HIS A 110 1.03 -10.47 6.95
N GLN A 111 0.03 -10.84 6.16
CA GLN A 111 -0.84 -9.91 5.43
C GLN A 111 -1.59 -8.98 6.39
N LEU A 112 -2.18 -9.51 7.46
CA LEU A 112 -2.94 -8.71 8.41
C LEU A 112 -2.03 -7.73 9.17
N LYS A 113 -0.81 -8.13 9.52
CA LYS A 113 0.20 -7.21 10.09
C LYS A 113 0.53 -6.07 9.13
N GLU A 114 0.64 -6.36 7.84
CA GLU A 114 0.92 -5.35 6.83
C GLU A 114 -0.25 -4.37 6.68
N VAL A 115 -1.49 -4.87 6.58
CA VAL A 115 -2.71 -4.04 6.55
C VAL A 115 -2.76 -3.12 7.77
N PHE A 116 -2.61 -3.67 8.98
CA PHE A 116 -2.66 -2.89 10.23
C PHE A 116 -1.56 -1.84 10.32
N SER A 117 -0.36 -2.12 9.78
CA SER A 117 0.74 -1.14 9.76
C SER A 117 0.46 0.07 8.86
N GLY A 118 -0.44 -0.08 7.87
CA GLY A 118 -0.86 0.99 6.97
C GLY A 118 -1.97 1.88 7.52
N ILE A 119 -2.66 1.45 8.59
CA ILE A 119 -3.74 2.22 9.20
C ILE A 119 -3.13 3.37 10.01
N LYS A 120 -3.35 4.60 9.55
CA LYS A 120 -2.94 5.79 10.32
C LYS A 120 -3.82 5.91 11.57
N ASN A 121 -3.21 6.15 12.73
CA ASN A 121 -3.95 6.38 13.98
C ASN A 121 -4.91 7.57 13.81
N ALA A 122 -6.20 7.28 13.70
CA ALA A 122 -7.25 8.26 13.52
C ALA A 122 -7.70 8.78 14.89
N GLY A 123 -6.97 9.78 15.41
CA GLY A 123 -7.29 10.44 16.68
C GLY A 123 -7.06 9.59 17.93
N GLU A 124 -6.78 10.24 19.05
CA GLU A 124 -6.67 9.56 20.35
C GLU A 124 -8.08 9.20 20.84
N GLN A 125 -8.44 7.91 20.76
CA GLN A 125 -9.60 7.39 21.49
C GLN A 125 -9.23 7.27 22.95
N THR A 126 -10.08 7.76 23.85
CA THR A 126 -9.81 7.67 25.28
C THR A 126 -9.99 6.24 25.77
N PRO A 127 -9.31 5.83 26.85
CA PRO A 127 -9.51 4.51 27.45
C PRO A 127 -10.97 4.21 27.81
N GLY A 128 -11.74 5.24 28.20
CA GLY A 128 -13.17 5.10 28.51
C GLY A 128 -14.05 4.79 27.30
N GLU A 129 -13.66 5.24 26.10
CA GLU A 129 -14.37 4.97 24.84
C GLU A 129 -13.98 3.60 24.25
N MET A 130 -12.70 3.22 24.38
CA MET A 130 -12.21 1.96 23.81
C MET A 130 -12.57 0.73 24.65
N SER A 131 -12.70 0.89 25.98
CA SER A 131 -13.07 -0.20 26.89
C SER A 131 -14.38 -0.92 26.49
N PRO A 132 -15.53 -0.24 26.30
CA PRO A 132 -16.77 -0.92 25.93
C PRO A 132 -16.66 -1.60 24.56
N VAL A 133 -15.94 -1.01 23.60
CA VAL A 133 -15.71 -1.60 22.27
C VAL A 133 -14.93 -2.93 22.39
N ILE A 134 -13.88 -2.95 23.22
CA ILE A 134 -13.12 -4.18 23.46
C ILE A 134 -14.00 -5.23 24.16
N THR A 135 -14.76 -4.85 25.19
CA THR A 135 -15.66 -5.76 25.92
C THR A 135 -16.72 -6.37 24.99
N ASP A 136 -17.34 -5.57 24.12
CA ASP A 136 -18.34 -6.05 23.16
C ASP A 136 -17.74 -7.06 22.16
N LEU A 137 -16.52 -6.82 21.67
CA LEU A 137 -15.80 -7.75 20.80
C LEU A 137 -15.46 -9.04 21.55
N GLU A 138 -14.92 -8.94 22.77
CA GLU A 138 -14.57 -10.10 23.60
C GLU A 138 -15.80 -10.96 23.92
N HIS A 139 -16.95 -10.36 24.19
CA HIS A 139 -18.20 -11.10 24.40
C HIS A 139 -18.70 -11.75 23.10
N ARG A 140 -18.75 -10.98 21.99
CA ARG A 140 -19.24 -11.47 20.69
C ARG A 140 -18.45 -12.66 20.17
N TYR A 141 -17.13 -12.68 20.37
CA TYR A 141 -16.23 -13.73 19.89
C TYR A 141 -15.80 -14.72 20.99
N SER A 142 -16.44 -14.67 22.18
CA SER A 142 -16.17 -15.56 23.31
C SER A 142 -14.72 -15.50 23.86
N TRP A 143 -14.06 -14.36 23.73
CA TRP A 143 -12.73 -14.10 24.29
C TRP A 143 -12.75 -13.60 25.73
N ALA A 144 -13.92 -13.24 26.29
CA ALA A 144 -14.03 -12.69 27.64
C ALA A 144 -13.39 -13.59 28.73
N SER A 145 -13.36 -14.91 28.51
CA SER A 145 -12.76 -15.88 29.42
C SER A 145 -11.22 -16.00 29.32
N ALA A 146 -10.58 -15.25 28.41
CA ALA A 146 -9.13 -15.29 28.25
C ALA A 146 -8.43 -14.75 29.52
N PRO A 147 -7.27 -15.32 29.91
CA PRO A 147 -6.58 -14.90 31.14
C PRO A 147 -6.24 -13.40 31.19
N LEU A 148 -6.01 -12.79 30.03
CA LEU A 148 -5.65 -11.37 29.91
C LEU A 148 -6.86 -10.42 29.98
N SER A 149 -8.08 -10.94 29.85
CA SER A 149 -9.34 -10.16 29.88
C SER A 149 -10.21 -10.49 31.10
N MET A 150 -9.74 -11.34 32.03
CA MET A 150 -10.58 -11.91 33.09
C MET A 150 -11.20 -10.91 34.07
N PHE A 151 -10.59 -9.72 34.20
CA PHE A 151 -11.07 -8.64 35.08
C PHE A 151 -11.52 -7.40 34.29
N ARG A 152 -11.67 -7.54 32.98
CA ARG A 152 -12.25 -6.49 32.15
C ARG A 152 -13.77 -6.45 32.36
#